data_AF-A0AAU5VEC8-F1
#
_entry.id   AF-A0AAU5VEC8-F1
#
_cell.length_a   1.000
_cell.length_b   1.000
_cell.length_c   1.000
_cell.angle_alpha   90.00
_cell.angle_beta   90.00
_cell.angle_gamma   90.00
#
_symmetry.space_group_name_H-M   'P 1'
#
loop_
_entity.id
_entity.type
_entity.pdbx_description
1 polymer ?
#
loop_
_entity_poly.entity_id
_entity_poly.type
_entity_poly.pdbx_seq_one_letter_code
_entity_poly.pdbx_strand_id
1 'polypeptide(L)'
;MGKLTLTAFVSIDGVHQAPGGPEEDSSGGFGQGGWSVPFGDDDFGRFVVDNFSHVDAFLLGRRTYEIFAGYWPKMTDPADPIASKLNALPKYVVSSTITEPAWEGTTVITGDLGKEVTALKERTEGELQIHGSAVLAQSLLALGLIDTLHLMTFPVLLGEGRRLFAEGAAPTAFRRTGGTITGSGVAINTYEREGRPTYGSY
;
A
#
# COMPACT_ATOMS: atom_id res chain seq x y z
N MET A 1 5.00 -14.68 -13.87
CA MET A 1 3.95 -14.25 -12.93
C MET A 1 4.52 -13.12 -12.11
N GLY A 2 3.93 -11.94 -12.22
CA GLY A 2 4.34 -10.76 -11.48
C GLY A 2 4.13 -10.92 -9.97
N LYS A 3 4.83 -10.07 -9.22
CA LYS A 3 4.72 -10.04 -7.75
C LYS A 3 3.63 -9.07 -7.33
N LEU A 4 2.81 -9.48 -6.36
CA LEU A 4 1.89 -8.59 -5.66
C LEU A 4 2.60 -8.01 -4.45
N THR A 5 2.88 -6.70 -4.51
CA THR A 5 3.65 -6.01 -3.47
C THR A 5 2.77 -5.01 -2.73
N LEU A 6 2.88 -5.03 -1.40
CA LEU A 6 2.18 -4.12 -0.50
C LEU A 6 3.19 -3.13 0.08
N THR A 7 2.98 -1.84 -0.19
CA THR A 7 3.70 -0.76 0.49
C THR A 7 2.76 -0.10 1.48
N ALA A 8 3.11 -0.13 2.76
CA ALA A 8 2.24 0.38 3.82
C ALA A 8 3.00 1.25 4.83
N PHE A 9 2.39 2.38 5.17
CA PHE A 9 2.86 3.27 6.22
C PHE A 9 2.12 2.93 7.51
N VAL A 10 2.87 2.78 8.60
CA VAL A 10 2.31 2.54 9.93
C VAL A 10 3.00 3.37 11.01
N SER A 11 2.24 3.81 12.01
CA SER A 11 2.79 4.27 13.29
C SER A 11 3.41 3.10 14.08
N ILE A 12 4.09 3.40 15.20
CA ILE A 12 4.63 2.38 16.11
C ILE A 12 3.52 1.45 16.63
N ASP A 13 2.32 1.97 16.87
CA ASP A 13 1.15 1.22 17.32
C ASP A 13 0.29 0.66 16.17
N GLY A 14 0.84 0.65 14.94
CA GLY A 14 0.30 -0.05 13.77
C GLY A 14 -0.81 0.69 13.02
N VAL A 15 -1.04 1.97 13.32
CA VAL A 15 -2.07 2.79 12.69
C VAL A 15 -1.62 3.22 11.29
N HIS A 16 -2.49 3.03 10.30
CA HIS A 16 -2.24 3.34 8.89
C HIS A 16 -3.08 4.54 8.41
N GLN A 17 -4.14 4.93 9.13
CA GLN A 17 -5.14 5.89 8.64
C GLN A 17 -4.57 7.30 8.41
N ALA A 18 -4.92 7.93 7.28
CA ALA A 18 -4.59 9.31 6.92
C ALA A 18 -3.10 9.73 7.12
N PRO A 19 -2.12 9.00 6.54
CA PRO A 19 -0.71 9.33 6.74
C PRO A 19 -0.30 10.66 6.09
N GLY A 20 -0.84 11.00 4.92
CA GLY A 20 -0.36 12.09 4.08
C GLY A 20 -1.03 13.44 4.33
N GLY A 21 -2.34 13.47 4.62
CA GLY A 21 -3.09 14.73 4.77
C GLY A 21 -3.92 14.83 6.05
N PRO A 22 -4.03 16.01 6.69
CA PRO A 22 -4.89 16.22 7.85
C PRO A 22 -6.36 15.82 7.62
N GLU A 23 -6.86 16.00 6.40
CA GLU A 23 -8.25 15.69 6.00
C GLU A 23 -8.34 14.46 5.10
N GLU A 24 -7.26 13.70 4.91
CA GLU A 24 -7.20 12.56 3.97
C GLU A 24 -8.24 11.47 4.31
N ASP A 25 -8.41 11.16 5.59
CA ASP A 25 -9.41 10.19 6.07
C ASP A 25 -9.78 10.45 7.54
N SER A 26 -10.73 11.37 7.77
CA SER A 26 -11.28 11.71 9.08
C SER A 26 -12.35 10.72 9.59
N SER A 27 -12.59 9.62 8.87
CA SER A 27 -13.67 8.70 9.22
C SER A 27 -13.47 8.05 10.58
N GLY A 28 -14.56 7.88 11.33
CA GLY A 28 -14.50 7.39 12.72
C GLY A 28 -14.02 8.44 13.73
N GLY A 29 -14.00 9.73 13.36
CA GLY A 29 -13.56 10.81 14.24
C GLY A 29 -12.04 10.93 14.36
N PHE A 30 -11.29 10.32 13.43
CA PHE A 30 -9.83 10.33 13.47
C PHE A 30 -9.28 11.73 13.21
N GLY A 31 -8.61 12.31 14.22
CA GLY A 31 -8.12 13.69 14.19
C GLY A 31 -6.62 13.86 13.92
N GLN A 32 -5.89 12.76 13.66
CA GLN A 32 -4.42 12.78 13.61
C GLN A 32 -3.86 12.70 12.17
N GLY A 33 -4.61 13.15 11.16
CA GLY A 33 -4.17 13.05 9.76
C GLY A 33 -2.88 13.82 9.45
N GLY A 34 -2.13 13.36 8.45
CA GLY A 34 -0.87 13.99 8.02
C GLY A 34 0.35 13.61 8.88
N TRP A 35 0.21 12.61 9.74
CA TRP A 35 1.24 12.22 10.71
C TRP A 35 2.55 11.72 10.08
N SER A 36 2.56 11.30 8.82
CA SER A 36 3.78 10.83 8.16
C SER A 36 4.62 11.98 7.56
N VAL A 37 3.99 13.13 7.27
CA VAL A 37 4.61 14.26 6.56
C VAL A 37 5.84 14.82 7.27
N PRO A 38 5.89 14.98 8.61
CA PRO A 38 7.06 15.52 9.30
C PRO A 38 8.33 14.65 9.16
N PHE A 39 8.19 13.41 8.69
CA PHE A 39 9.28 12.45 8.58
C PHE A 39 9.78 12.26 7.14
N GLY A 40 9.27 13.04 6.18
CA GLY A 40 9.80 13.03 4.82
C GLY A 40 11.25 13.51 4.79
N ASP A 41 12.14 12.68 4.23
CA ASP A 41 13.55 13.01 3.99
C ASP A 41 14.05 12.39 2.68
N ASP A 42 15.31 12.65 2.33
CA ASP A 42 15.90 12.16 1.08
C ASP A 42 15.99 10.63 1.04
N ASP A 43 16.18 9.96 2.17
CA ASP A 43 16.30 8.50 2.24
C ASP A 43 14.95 7.84 1.96
N PHE A 44 13.89 8.38 2.57
CA PHE A 44 12.50 8.01 2.32
C PHE A 44 12.14 8.24 0.86
N GLY A 45 12.44 9.44 0.32
CA GLY A 45 12.17 9.78 -1.07
C GLY A 45 12.86 8.83 -2.03
N ARG A 46 14.14 8.51 -1.81
CA ARG A 46 14.88 7.54 -2.64
C ARG A 46 14.23 6.16 -2.62
N PHE A 47 13.80 5.66 -1.46
CA PHE A 47 13.12 4.38 -1.38
C PHE A 47 11.79 4.39 -2.15
N VAL A 48 10.98 5.44 -2.00
CA VAL A 48 9.70 5.55 -2.73
C VAL A 48 9.94 5.56 -4.23
N VAL A 49 10.89 6.36 -4.73
CA VAL A 49 11.22 6.41 -6.16
C VAL A 49 11.71 5.06 -6.68
N ASP A 50 12.59 4.38 -5.95
CA ASP A 50 13.08 3.05 -6.28
C ASP A 50 11.94 2.02 -6.36
N ASN A 51 11.05 2.01 -5.36
CA ASN A 51 9.87 1.16 -5.33
C ASN A 51 8.96 1.37 -6.56
N PHE A 52 8.67 2.62 -6.92
CA PHE A 52 7.89 2.94 -8.12
C PHE A 52 8.62 2.63 -9.44
N SER A 53 9.93 2.36 -9.42
CA SER A 53 10.65 1.95 -10.62
C SER A 53 10.28 0.53 -11.09
N HIS A 54 9.79 -0.31 -10.17
CA HIS A 54 9.45 -1.72 -10.41
C HIS A 54 7.97 -1.95 -10.78
N VAL A 55 7.15 -0.90 -10.76
CA VAL A 55 5.70 -1.01 -10.97
C VAL A 55 5.33 -1.16 -12.44
N ASP A 56 4.44 -2.12 -12.68
CA ASP A 56 3.79 -2.34 -13.98
C ASP A 56 2.29 -2.07 -13.93
N ALA A 57 1.65 -2.23 -12.76
CA ALA A 57 0.25 -1.92 -12.56
C ALA A 57 -0.06 -1.62 -11.08
N PHE A 58 -1.18 -0.93 -10.85
CA PHE A 58 -1.65 -0.61 -9.51
C PHE A 58 -2.92 -1.38 -9.17
N LEU A 59 -3.01 -1.89 -7.94
CA LEU A 59 -4.22 -2.48 -7.37
C LEU A 59 -4.66 -1.64 -6.16
N LEU A 60 -5.80 -0.98 -6.27
CA LEU A 60 -6.29 -0.01 -5.31
C LEU A 60 -7.65 -0.43 -4.75
N GLY A 61 -7.86 -0.16 -3.46
CA GLY A 61 -9.21 -0.18 -2.90
C GLY A 61 -9.91 1.16 -3.15
N ARG A 62 -11.25 1.14 -3.20
CA ARG A 62 -12.10 2.32 -3.45
C ARG A 62 -11.61 3.64 -2.83
N ARG A 63 -11.37 3.69 -1.52
CA ARG A 63 -10.99 4.94 -0.82
C ARG A 63 -9.66 5.51 -1.30
N THR A 64 -8.64 4.65 -1.39
CA THR A 64 -7.32 5.05 -1.90
C THR A 64 -7.45 5.55 -3.34
N TYR A 65 -8.24 4.88 -4.17
CA TYR A 65 -8.52 5.33 -5.52
C TYR A 65 -9.17 6.72 -5.55
N GLU A 66 -10.20 6.98 -4.74
CA GLU A 66 -10.88 8.28 -4.68
C GLU A 66 -9.91 9.41 -4.28
N ILE A 67 -9.05 9.18 -3.29
CA ILE A 67 -7.99 10.12 -2.88
C ILE A 67 -7.02 10.37 -4.02
N PHE A 68 -6.51 9.30 -4.62
CA PHE A 68 -5.47 9.37 -5.66
C PHE A 68 -5.99 10.02 -6.94
N ALA A 69 -7.19 9.64 -7.39
CA ALA A 69 -7.86 10.24 -8.54
C ALA A 69 -8.15 11.74 -8.34
N GLY A 70 -8.32 12.18 -7.09
CA GLY A 70 -8.49 13.60 -6.75
C GLY A 70 -7.20 14.42 -6.80
N TYR A 71 -6.02 13.78 -6.81
CA TYR A 71 -4.72 14.44 -6.67
C TYR A 71 -3.79 14.20 -7.87
N TRP A 72 -3.44 12.95 -8.17
CA TRP A 72 -2.39 12.60 -9.13
C TRP A 72 -2.63 13.03 -10.59
N PRO A 73 -3.86 13.03 -11.13
CA PRO A 73 -4.10 13.57 -12.47
C PRO A 73 -3.72 15.04 -12.65
N LYS A 74 -3.61 15.80 -11.55
CA LYS A 74 -3.25 17.23 -11.57
C LYS A 74 -1.73 17.44 -11.59
N MET A 75 -0.95 16.40 -11.26
CA MET A 75 0.51 16.42 -11.30
C MET A 75 0.98 16.06 -12.71
N THR A 76 1.35 17.08 -13.47
CA THR A 76 1.61 16.98 -14.92
C THR A 76 3.08 17.09 -15.30
N ASP A 77 3.98 17.29 -14.33
CA ASP A 77 5.42 17.30 -14.59
C ASP A 77 5.86 15.89 -15.06
N PRO A 78 6.30 15.72 -16.32
CA PRO A 78 6.73 14.43 -16.82
C PRO A 78 8.03 13.94 -16.16
N ALA A 79 8.78 14.83 -15.49
CA ALA A 79 9.98 14.47 -14.75
C ALA A 79 9.68 13.93 -13.34
N ASP A 80 8.44 14.05 -12.84
CA ASP A 80 8.04 13.46 -11.56
C ASP A 80 7.99 11.92 -11.70
N PRO A 81 8.88 11.18 -11.02
CA PRO A 81 9.00 9.73 -11.18
C PRO A 81 7.79 8.96 -10.63
N ILE A 82 6.99 9.55 -9.74
CA ILE A 82 5.83 8.92 -9.12
C ILE A 82 4.57 9.24 -9.94
N ALA A 83 4.33 10.52 -10.23
CA ALA A 83 3.16 10.96 -10.97
C ALA A 83 3.15 10.40 -12.39
N SER A 84 4.31 10.34 -13.06
CA SER A 84 4.43 9.75 -14.40
C SER A 84 3.98 8.28 -14.43
N LYS A 85 4.43 7.47 -13.46
CA LYS A 85 4.04 6.06 -13.32
C LYS A 85 2.56 5.91 -13.00
N LEU A 86 2.08 6.62 -11.99
CA LEU A 86 0.67 6.58 -11.58
C LEU A 86 -0.25 6.97 -12.72
N ASN A 87 0.05 8.03 -13.47
CA ASN A 87 -0.84 8.47 -14.54
C ASN A 87 -0.77 7.57 -15.79
N ALA A 88 0.40 6.99 -16.12
CA ALA A 88 0.58 6.21 -17.35
C ALA A 88 0.16 4.73 -17.25
N LEU A 89 0.32 4.08 -16.09
CA LEU A 89 0.15 2.63 -15.98
C LEU A 89 -1.29 2.20 -15.68
N PRO A 90 -1.66 0.94 -16.00
CA PRO A 90 -2.96 0.38 -15.67
C PRO A 90 -3.25 0.40 -14.17
N LYS A 91 -4.52 0.69 -13.82
CA LYS A 91 -5.01 0.70 -12.45
C LYS A 91 -6.21 -0.22 -12.34
N TYR A 92 -6.23 -1.04 -11.31
CA TYR A 92 -7.32 -1.95 -11.00
C TYR A 92 -7.94 -1.56 -9.67
N VAL A 93 -9.23 -1.28 -9.66
CA VAL A 93 -9.91 -0.77 -8.47
C VAL A 93 -10.92 -1.79 -7.97
N VAL A 94 -10.67 -2.33 -6.78
CA VAL A 94 -11.62 -3.22 -6.11
C VAL A 94 -12.70 -2.37 -5.45
N SER A 95 -13.91 -2.40 -6.01
CA SER A 95 -15.04 -1.59 -5.56
C SER A 95 -16.37 -2.19 -6.02
N SER A 96 -17.39 -2.13 -5.16
CA SER A 96 -18.78 -2.45 -5.52
C SER A 96 -19.62 -1.23 -5.88
N THR A 97 -19.09 -0.02 -5.69
CA THR A 97 -19.87 1.23 -5.83
C THR A 97 -19.34 2.15 -6.93
N ILE A 98 -18.11 1.95 -7.41
CA ILE A 98 -17.58 2.71 -8.54
C ILE A 98 -18.01 2.01 -9.81
N THR A 99 -18.82 2.67 -10.63
CA THR A 99 -19.25 2.15 -11.95
C THR A 99 -18.51 2.85 -13.09
N GLU A 100 -18.16 4.13 -12.92
CA GLU A 100 -17.52 4.96 -13.93
C GLU A 100 -16.28 5.63 -13.33
N PRO A 101 -15.09 5.00 -13.43
CA PRO A 101 -13.88 5.58 -12.89
C PRO A 101 -13.41 6.76 -13.73
N ALA A 102 -13.25 7.93 -13.09
CA ALA A 102 -12.80 9.16 -13.76
C ALA A 102 -11.29 9.22 -14.08
N TRP A 103 -10.45 8.39 -13.45
CA TRP A 103 -9.01 8.40 -13.69
C TRP A 103 -8.65 7.46 -14.84
N GLU A 104 -7.98 8.01 -15.86
CA GLU A 104 -7.57 7.27 -17.05
C GLU A 104 -6.77 5.99 -16.74
N GLY A 105 -7.02 4.95 -17.54
CA GLY A 105 -6.37 3.63 -17.38
C GLY A 105 -6.93 2.80 -16.23
N THR A 106 -8.10 3.15 -15.69
CA THR A 106 -8.72 2.43 -14.56
C THR A 106 -9.74 1.38 -15.02
N THR A 107 -9.60 0.16 -14.48
CA THR A 107 -10.57 -0.94 -14.60
C THR A 107 -11.14 -1.28 -13.21
N VAL A 108 -12.46 -1.37 -13.09
CA VAL A 108 -13.11 -1.76 -11.82
C VAL A 108 -13.21 -3.29 -11.72
N ILE A 109 -12.84 -3.84 -10.57
CA ILE A 109 -12.97 -5.25 -10.21
C ILE A 109 -14.16 -5.42 -9.27
N THR A 110 -15.16 -6.18 -9.72
CA THR A 110 -16.38 -6.53 -8.96
C THR A 110 -16.52 -8.03 -8.69
N GLY A 111 -15.65 -8.85 -9.28
CA GLY A 111 -15.67 -10.31 -9.19
C GLY A 111 -15.02 -10.89 -7.92
N ASP A 112 -14.73 -12.20 -7.98
CA ASP A 112 -14.01 -12.90 -6.92
C ASP A 112 -12.58 -12.35 -6.78
N LEU A 113 -12.30 -11.70 -5.65
CA LEU A 113 -11.03 -11.01 -5.43
C LEU A 113 -9.81 -11.93 -5.62
N GLY A 114 -9.89 -13.19 -5.15
CA GLY A 114 -8.78 -14.12 -5.24
C GLY A 114 -8.48 -14.52 -6.68
N LYS A 115 -9.52 -14.84 -7.45
CA LYS A 115 -9.40 -15.20 -8.88
C LYS A 115 -8.91 -14.03 -9.72
N GLU A 116 -9.52 -12.87 -9.55
CA GLU A 116 -9.20 -11.66 -10.32
C GLU A 116 -7.75 -11.23 -10.08
N VAL A 117 -7.30 -11.21 -8.82
CA VAL A 117 -5.91 -10.83 -8.49
C VAL A 117 -4.90 -11.89 -8.94
N THR A 118 -5.25 -13.18 -8.88
CA THR A 118 -4.38 -14.23 -9.42
C THR A 118 -4.20 -14.07 -10.93
N ALA A 119 -5.29 -13.86 -11.68
CA ALA A 119 -5.23 -13.62 -13.12
C ALA A 119 -4.44 -12.34 -13.47
N LEU A 120 -4.55 -11.29 -12.63
CA LEU A 120 -3.75 -10.08 -12.78
C LEU A 120 -2.25 -10.35 -12.62
N LYS A 121 -1.86 -11.11 -11.58
CA LYS A 121 -0.45 -11.50 -11.37
C LYS A 121 0.09 -12.30 -12.56
N GLU A 122 -0.72 -13.16 -13.17
CA GLU A 122 -0.29 -13.97 -14.32
C GLU A 122 0.05 -13.12 -15.55
N ARG A 123 -0.65 -12.01 -15.78
CA ARG A 123 -0.44 -11.10 -16.93
C ARG A 123 0.43 -9.87 -16.63
N THR A 124 0.94 -9.74 -15.41
CA THR A 124 1.87 -8.67 -15.02
C THR A 124 3.31 -9.21 -15.10
N GLU A 125 4.23 -8.47 -15.69
CA GLU A 125 5.63 -8.90 -15.83
C GLU A 125 6.46 -8.53 -14.58
N GLY A 126 6.32 -7.29 -14.10
CA GLY A 126 6.92 -6.72 -12.90
C GLY A 126 6.00 -6.78 -11.68
N GLU A 127 5.84 -5.64 -11.00
CA GLU A 127 5.04 -5.56 -9.78
C GLU A 127 3.62 -5.04 -10.01
N LEU A 128 2.65 -5.75 -9.43
CA LEU A 128 1.32 -5.26 -9.15
C LEU A 128 1.33 -4.63 -7.76
N GLN A 129 1.39 -3.30 -7.69
CA GLN A 129 1.62 -2.59 -6.44
C GLN A 129 0.32 -2.15 -5.76
N ILE A 130 0.29 -2.31 -4.44
CA ILE A 130 -0.76 -1.84 -3.54
C ILE A 130 -0.17 -0.73 -2.65
N HIS A 131 -0.74 0.47 -2.75
CA HIS A 131 -0.39 1.65 -1.94
C HIS A 131 -1.59 2.06 -1.08
N GLY A 132 -2.10 1.11 -0.29
CA GLY A 132 -3.44 1.13 0.29
C GLY A 132 -4.50 0.46 -0.63
N SER A 133 -5.71 0.16 -0.17
CA SER A 133 -6.33 0.47 1.12
C SER A 133 -6.10 -0.64 2.15
N ALA A 134 -6.07 -0.30 3.43
CA ALA A 134 -5.86 -1.28 4.51
C ALA A 134 -6.83 -2.47 4.45
N VAL A 135 -8.11 -2.24 4.09
CA VAL A 135 -9.12 -3.31 3.94
C VAL A 135 -8.77 -4.27 2.81
N LEU A 136 -8.33 -3.74 1.67
CA LEU A 136 -7.90 -4.56 0.54
C LEU A 136 -6.63 -5.34 0.91
N ALA A 137 -5.65 -4.68 1.52
CA ALA A 137 -4.41 -5.29 1.99
C ALA A 137 -4.69 -6.43 2.97
N GLN A 138 -5.57 -6.23 3.95
CA GLN A 138 -5.99 -7.26 4.92
C GLN A 138 -6.64 -8.46 4.23
N SER A 139 -7.52 -8.22 3.26
CA SER A 139 -8.17 -9.29 2.51
C SER A 139 -7.17 -10.11 1.70
N LEU A 140 -6.20 -9.46 1.06
CA LEU A 140 -5.17 -10.14 0.26
C LEU A 140 -4.12 -10.86 1.12
N LEU A 141 -3.81 -10.33 2.31
CA LEU A 141 -3.02 -11.04 3.32
C LEU A 141 -3.74 -12.30 3.80
N ALA A 142 -5.04 -12.22 4.08
CA ALA A 142 -5.85 -13.38 4.49
C ALA A 142 -5.95 -14.45 3.39
N LEU A 143 -5.99 -14.04 2.13
CA LEU A 143 -5.92 -14.93 0.96
C LEU A 143 -4.50 -15.46 0.67
N GLY A 144 -3.48 -14.94 1.36
CA GLY A 144 -2.08 -15.33 1.17
C GLY A 144 -1.51 -14.92 -0.18
N LEU A 145 -2.04 -13.86 -0.80
CA LEU A 145 -1.69 -13.42 -2.16
C LEU A 145 -0.55 -12.40 -2.21
N ILE A 146 -0.28 -11.71 -1.10
CA ILE A 146 0.83 -10.75 -0.97
C ILE A 146 2.15 -11.53 -0.97
N ASP A 147 3.02 -11.23 -1.94
CA ASP A 147 4.35 -11.84 -2.04
C ASP A 147 5.39 -11.05 -1.25
N THR A 148 5.34 -9.71 -1.37
CA THR A 148 6.28 -8.79 -0.75
C THR A 148 5.56 -7.72 0.04
N LEU A 149 6.05 -7.44 1.25
CA LEU A 149 5.59 -6.38 2.12
C LEU A 149 6.73 -5.38 2.37
N HIS A 150 6.58 -4.16 1.89
CA HIS A 150 7.36 -3.00 2.30
C HIS A 150 6.62 -2.30 3.44
N LEU A 151 7.11 -2.49 4.67
CA LEU A 151 6.54 -1.89 5.87
C LEU A 151 7.40 -0.69 6.29
N MET A 152 6.81 0.49 6.24
CA MET A 152 7.44 1.73 6.72
C MET A 152 6.85 2.09 8.07
N THR A 153 7.63 1.89 9.13
CA THR A 153 7.23 2.22 10.50
C THR A 153 7.77 3.59 10.87
N PHE A 154 6.85 4.53 11.07
CA PHE A 154 7.16 5.90 11.46
C PHE A 154 7.24 6.01 12.98
N PRO A 155 8.19 6.80 13.53
CA PRO A 155 8.44 6.87 14.96
C PRO A 155 7.43 7.78 15.68
N VAL A 156 6.14 7.50 15.51
CA VAL A 156 5.01 8.20 16.12
C VAL A 156 4.04 7.17 16.71
N LEU A 157 3.39 7.51 17.82
CA LEU A 157 2.31 6.74 18.42
C LEU A 157 1.02 7.57 18.32
N LEU A 158 -0.04 6.98 17.75
CA LEU A 158 -1.29 7.70 17.49
C LEU A 158 -2.40 7.32 18.47
N GLY A 159 -2.37 6.11 19.03
CA GLY A 159 -3.28 5.64 20.08
C GLY A 159 -4.64 5.19 19.56
N GLU A 160 -5.13 5.83 18.50
CA GLU A 160 -6.40 5.54 17.83
C GLU A 160 -6.25 5.51 16.30
N GLY A 161 -7.32 5.10 15.61
CA GLY A 161 -7.34 4.99 14.16
C GLY A 161 -7.23 3.55 13.66
N ARG A 162 -7.42 3.39 12.35
CA ARG A 162 -7.42 2.06 11.71
C ARG A 162 -6.02 1.49 11.62
N ARG A 163 -5.89 0.22 12.01
CA ARG A 163 -4.63 -0.53 11.94
C ARG A 163 -4.57 -1.38 10.68
N LEU A 164 -3.37 -1.52 10.12
CA LEU A 164 -3.14 -2.44 9.00
C LEU A 164 -3.30 -3.90 9.45
N PHE A 165 -2.64 -4.26 10.55
CA PHE A 165 -2.75 -5.58 11.17
C PHE A 165 -3.79 -5.52 12.28
N ALA A 166 -5.03 -5.86 11.94
CA ALA A 166 -6.14 -5.90 12.89
C ALA A 166 -6.13 -7.19 13.72
N GLU A 167 -6.84 -7.16 14.84
CA GLU A 167 -7.11 -8.36 15.63
C GLU A 167 -7.78 -9.44 14.75
N GLY A 168 -7.35 -10.70 14.92
CA GLY A 168 -7.83 -11.82 14.12
C GLY A 168 -7.15 -11.99 12.75
N ALA A 169 -6.12 -11.19 12.43
CA ALA A 169 -5.33 -11.41 11.22
C ALA A 169 -4.75 -12.83 11.15
N ALA A 170 -4.75 -13.41 9.94
CA ALA A 170 -4.22 -14.75 9.72
C ALA A 170 -2.72 -14.83 10.06
N PRO A 171 -2.30 -15.74 10.95
CA PRO A 171 -0.89 -15.90 11.28
C PRO A 171 -0.07 -16.20 10.02
N THR A 172 0.91 -15.34 9.73
CA THR A 172 1.73 -15.41 8.51
C THR A 172 3.19 -15.21 8.87
N ALA A 173 4.04 -16.12 8.41
CA ALA A 173 5.49 -16.01 8.51
C ALA A 173 6.00 -15.08 7.41
N PHE A 174 6.97 -14.26 7.77
CA PHE A 174 7.68 -13.37 6.87
C PHE A 174 9.17 -13.49 7.11
N ARG A 175 9.95 -13.56 6.03
CA ARG A 175 11.41 -13.42 6.09
C ARG A 175 11.79 -12.02 5.65
N ARG A 176 12.57 -11.34 6.49
CA ARG A 176 13.12 -10.03 6.16
C ARG A 176 14.18 -10.19 5.06
N THR A 177 14.03 -9.45 3.97
CA THR A 177 14.94 -9.46 2.82
C THR A 177 15.70 -8.16 2.67
N GLY A 178 15.25 -7.08 3.31
CA GLY A 178 15.95 -5.81 3.29
C GLY A 178 15.43 -4.84 4.34
N GLY A 179 16.16 -3.74 4.51
CA GLY A 179 15.64 -2.58 5.23
C GLY A 179 16.71 -1.60 5.67
N THR A 180 16.25 -0.39 5.97
CA THR A 180 17.05 0.78 6.30
C THR A 180 16.31 1.63 7.35
N ILE A 181 17.06 2.48 8.05
CA ILE A 181 16.50 3.56 8.87
C ILE A 181 16.85 4.87 8.17
N THR A 182 15.87 5.73 7.95
CA THR A 182 16.08 7.05 7.34
C THR A 182 16.67 8.04 8.34
N GLY A 183 17.19 9.17 7.87
CA GLY A 183 17.65 10.26 8.75
C GLY A 183 16.59 10.80 9.71
N SER A 184 15.31 10.76 9.31
CA SER A 184 14.14 11.13 10.12
C SER A 184 13.67 10.01 11.07
N GLY A 185 14.29 8.83 11.02
CA GLY A 185 14.01 7.70 11.90
C GLY A 185 12.90 6.76 11.42
N VAL A 186 12.47 6.85 10.16
CA VAL A 186 11.51 5.90 9.57
C VAL A 186 12.21 4.56 9.36
N ALA A 187 11.66 3.49 9.93
CA ALA A 187 12.15 2.15 9.72
C ALA A 187 11.48 1.51 8.51
N ILE A 188 12.22 1.36 7.42
CA ILE A 188 11.73 0.74 6.18
C ILE A 188 12.23 -0.70 6.17
N ASN A 189 11.31 -1.66 6.18
CA ASN A 189 11.63 -3.08 6.11
C ASN A 189 10.93 -3.74 4.92
N THR A 190 11.66 -4.60 4.22
CA THR A 190 11.11 -5.43 3.14
C THR A 190 11.07 -6.87 3.61
N TYR A 191 9.91 -7.50 3.41
CA TYR A 191 9.64 -8.87 3.80
C TYR A 191 9.09 -9.67 2.62
N GLU A 192 9.48 -10.93 2.54
CA GLU A 192 8.84 -11.92 1.66
C GLU A 192 8.01 -12.90 2.51
N ARG A 193 6.82 -13.26 2.01
CA ARG A 193 5.92 -14.20 2.69
C ARG A 193 6.48 -15.62 2.66
N GLU A 194 6.46 -16.31 3.81
CA GLU A 194 6.91 -17.71 3.95
C GLU A 194 5.80 -18.70 4.35
N GLY A 195 4.54 -18.25 4.32
CA GLY A 195 3.38 -19.09 4.63
C GLY A 195 3.01 -19.06 6.11
N ARG A 196 2.79 -20.23 6.73
CA ARG A 196 2.36 -20.30 8.14
C ARG A 196 3.56 -20.19 9.09
N PRO A 197 3.42 -19.51 10.24
CA PRO A 197 4.46 -19.50 11.27
C PRO A 197 4.78 -20.89 11.80
N THR A 198 6.05 -21.12 12.09
CA THR A 198 6.53 -22.24 12.89
C THR A 198 6.73 -21.80 14.34
N TYR A 199 6.42 -22.67 15.29
CA TYR A 199 6.51 -22.37 16.72
C TYR A 199 7.50 -23.30 17.39
N GLY A 200 8.41 -22.74 18.20
CA GLY A 200 9.36 -23.48 19.01
C GLY A 200 9.01 -23.44 20.50
N SER A 201 9.70 -24.27 21.28
CA SER A 201 9.74 -24.22 22.74
C SER A 201 11.18 -23.95 23.21
N TYR A 202 11.33 -23.34 24.39
CA TYR A 202 12.61 -23.12 25.05
C TYR A 202 13.11 -24.37 25.80
#